data_AF-A0A0G0WLR9-F1
#
_entry.id   AF-A0A0G0WLR9-F1
#
_cell.length_a   1.000
_cell.length_b   1.000
_cell.length_c   1.000
_cell.angle_alpha   90.00
_cell.angle_beta   90.00
_cell.angle_gamma   90.00
#
_symmetry.space_group_name_H-M   'P 1'
#
loop_
_entity.id
_entity.type
_entity.pdbx_description
1 polymer ?
#
loop_
_entity_poly.entity_id
_entity_poly.type
_entity_poly.pdbx_seq_one_letter_code
_entity_poly.pdbx_strand_id
1 'polypeptide(L)'
;MKLKYASVINFRSIQNVQVSFDPSCRVLVGINESGKSNILRALSMIGNEFSPTPEDIREPLPREQSIKEAYIRFVFTFDKSEMEKVYSILKPKMLSKKTDAPLLTKSGKKLTYHDFCLLRNEGLYHVDILTQKKSPTC
;
A
#
# COMPACT_ATOMS: atom_id res chain seq x y z
N MET A 1 2.51 10.77 8.71
CA MET A 1 2.33 9.73 7.70
C MET A 1 1.18 10.22 6.87
N LYS A 2 1.27 10.14 5.55
CA LYS A 2 0.20 10.58 4.64
C LYS A 2 -0.15 9.45 3.71
N LEU A 3 -1.44 9.21 3.48
CA LEU A 3 -1.87 8.27 2.45
C LEU A 3 -1.65 8.91 1.08
N LYS A 4 -0.82 8.28 0.24
CA LYS A 4 -0.44 8.79 -1.09
C LYS A 4 -1.44 8.32 -2.15
N TYR A 5 -1.66 7.02 -2.21
CA TYR A 5 -2.65 6.39 -3.08
C TYR A 5 -3.08 5.03 -2.56
N ALA A 6 -4.17 4.50 -3.09
CA ALA A 6 -4.58 3.11 -2.95
C ALA A 6 -4.70 2.47 -4.33
N SER A 7 -4.09 1.30 -4.51
CA SER A 7 -4.31 0.45 -5.69
C SER A 7 -5.35 -0.61 -5.36
N VAL A 8 -6.37 -0.74 -6.19
CA VAL A 8 -7.47 -1.69 -6.02
C VAL A 8 -7.48 -2.62 -7.23
N ILE A 9 -7.23 -3.90 -7.01
CA ILE A 9 -7.11 -4.93 -8.05
C ILE A 9 -8.16 -6.02 -7.82
N ASN A 10 -8.95 -6.31 -8.86
CA ASN A 10 -10.01 -7.33 -8.91
C ASN A 10 -10.93 -7.34 -7.68
N PHE A 11 -11.50 -6.16 -7.38
CA PHE A 11 -12.41 -5.94 -6.25
C PHE A 11 -13.83 -5.60 -6.76
N ARG A 12 -14.80 -6.48 -6.53
CA ARG A 12 -16.20 -6.32 -7.02
C ARG A 12 -16.22 -5.95 -8.51
N SER A 13 -16.81 -4.84 -8.91
CA SER A 13 -16.86 -4.41 -10.31
C SER A 13 -15.54 -3.80 -10.84
N ILE A 14 -14.48 -3.74 -10.03
CA ILE A 14 -13.24 -3.01 -10.34
C ILE A 14 -12.15 -4.02 -10.71
N GLN A 15 -11.68 -3.98 -11.95
CA GLN A 15 -10.54 -4.80 -12.36
C GLN A 15 -9.21 -4.21 -11.88
N ASN A 16 -8.98 -2.92 -12.14
CA ASN A 16 -7.78 -2.21 -11.71
C ASN A 16 -8.08 -0.71 -11.65
N VAL A 17 -7.88 -0.10 -10.49
CA VAL A 17 -7.87 1.35 -10.35
C VAL A 17 -6.83 1.78 -9.32
N GLN A 18 -6.19 2.91 -9.59
CA GLN A 18 -5.39 3.61 -8.59
C GLN A 18 -6.11 4.89 -8.19
N VAL A 19 -6.34 5.06 -6.88
CA VAL A 19 -6.95 6.26 -6.30
C VAL A 19 -5.86 7.06 -5.61
N SER A 20 -5.47 8.20 -6.18
CA SER A 20 -4.55 9.15 -5.54
C SER A 20 -5.30 10.05 -4.55
N PHE A 21 -4.64 10.49 -3.48
CA PHE A 21 -5.19 11.40 -2.46
C PHE A 21 -4.59 12.81 -2.51
N ASP A 22 -3.96 13.17 -3.63
CA ASP A 22 -3.47 14.52 -3.90
C ASP A 22 -4.13 15.09 -5.16
N PRO A 23 -4.98 16.13 -5.10
CA PRO A 23 -5.27 16.97 -3.94
C PRO A 23 -6.12 16.26 -2.88
N SER A 24 -6.13 16.82 -1.66
CA SER A 24 -6.75 16.22 -0.46
C SER A 24 -8.26 16.01 -0.57
N CYS A 25 -8.95 16.85 -1.33
CA CYS A 25 -10.38 16.70 -1.62
C CYS A 25 -10.55 16.18 -3.04
N ARG A 26 -11.23 15.03 -3.18
CA ARG A 26 -11.57 14.45 -4.48
C ARG A 26 -13.04 14.09 -4.55
N VAL A 27 -13.61 14.31 -5.73
CA VAL A 27 -15.01 13.98 -6.03
C VAL A 27 -15.01 12.81 -7.01
N LEU A 28 -15.75 11.76 -6.68
CA LEU A 28 -15.99 10.64 -7.58
C LEU A 28 -17.21 10.96 -8.45
N VAL A 29 -17.00 11.14 -9.75
CA VAL A 29 -18.05 11.42 -10.73
C VAL A 29 -18.18 10.25 -11.71
N GLY A 30 -19.40 9.94 -12.13
CA GLY A 30 -19.66 8.89 -13.12
C GLY A 30 -21.14 8.52 -13.13
N ILE A 31 -21.57 7.82 -14.18
CA ILE A 31 -22.94 7.31 -14.30
C ILE A 31 -23.29 6.36 -13.15
N ASN A 32 -24.58 6.14 -12.90
CA ASN A 32 -25.00 5.14 -11.92
C ASN A 32 -24.38 3.77 -12.25
N GLU A 33 -24.09 2.99 -11.20
CA GLU A 33 -23.49 1.66 -11.30
C GLU A 33 -22.06 1.61 -11.89
N SER A 34 -21.42 2.77 -12.12
CA SER A 34 -20.03 2.85 -12.59
C SER A 34 -18.96 2.40 -11.56
N GLY A 35 -19.35 1.83 -10.42
CA GLY A 35 -18.43 1.35 -9.39
C GLY A 35 -17.97 2.38 -8.35
N LYS A 36 -18.53 3.60 -8.31
CA LYS A 36 -18.15 4.63 -7.30
C LYS A 36 -18.25 4.14 -5.85
N SER A 37 -19.38 3.51 -5.51
CA SER A 37 -19.57 2.92 -4.17
C SER A 37 -18.63 1.75 -3.90
N ASN A 38 -18.22 1.01 -4.95
CA ASN A 38 -17.24 -0.07 -4.82
C ASN A 38 -15.82 0.49 -4.56
N ILE A 39 -15.48 1.65 -5.12
CA ILE A 39 -14.24 2.36 -4.77
C ILE A 39 -14.26 2.74 -3.29
N LEU A 40 -15.34 3.38 -2.82
CA LEU A 40 -15.46 3.77 -1.41
C LEU A 40 -15.41 2.56 -0.47
N ARG A 41 -16.06 1.46 -0.85
CA ARG A 41 -16.00 0.19 -0.13
C ARG A 41 -14.58 -0.38 -0.09
N ALA A 42 -13.85 -0.36 -1.20
CA ALA A 42 -12.44 -0.77 -1.21
C ALA A 42 -11.60 0.10 -0.26
N LEU A 43 -11.76 1.43 -0.33
CA LEU A 43 -11.03 2.34 0.54
C LEU A 43 -11.37 2.15 2.03
N SER A 44 -12.61 1.76 2.35
CA SER A 44 -13.01 1.46 3.73
C SER A 44 -12.21 0.32 4.37
N MET A 45 -11.60 -0.57 3.57
CA MET A 45 -10.79 -1.68 4.06
C MET A 45 -9.51 -1.25 4.79
N ILE A 46 -9.18 0.03 4.83
CA ILE A 46 -8.14 0.56 5.72
C ILE A 46 -8.55 0.49 7.20
N GLY A 47 -9.85 0.58 7.51
CA GLY A 47 -10.40 0.53 8.87
C GLY A 47 -10.47 -0.89 9.42
N ASN A 48 -10.37 -1.05 10.74
CA ASN A 48 -10.39 -2.36 11.39
C ASN A 48 -11.79 -2.99 11.41
N GLU A 49 -12.83 -2.16 11.29
CA GLU A 49 -14.24 -2.52 11.30
C GLU A 49 -14.72 -3.17 10.00
N PHE A 50 -13.95 -3.06 8.93
CA PHE A 50 -14.29 -3.63 7.63
C PHE A 50 -13.38 -4.81 7.31
N SER A 51 -13.93 -5.99 7.05
CA SER A 51 -13.14 -7.13 6.60
C SER A 51 -13.46 -7.46 5.14
N PRO A 52 -12.46 -7.88 4.35
CA PRO A 52 -12.71 -8.43 3.03
C PRO A 52 -13.51 -9.73 3.13
N THR A 53 -14.43 -9.95 2.21
CA THR A 53 -15.18 -11.20 2.07
C THR A 53 -14.96 -11.83 0.69
N PRO A 54 -15.27 -13.12 0.48
CA PRO A 54 -15.18 -13.72 -0.86
C PRO A 54 -16.03 -13.01 -1.92
N GLU A 55 -17.15 -12.41 -1.53
CA GLU A 55 -18.03 -11.63 -2.42
C GLU A 55 -17.37 -10.33 -2.90
N ASP A 56 -16.33 -9.86 -2.21
CA ASP A 56 -15.56 -8.71 -2.65
C ASP A 56 -14.60 -9.05 -3.81
N ILE A 57 -14.41 -10.33 -4.15
CA ILE A 57 -13.62 -10.74 -5.33
C ILE A 57 -14.41 -10.41 -6.60
N ARG A 58 -13.75 -9.79 -7.58
CA ARG A 58 -14.38 -9.55 -8.87
C ARG A 58 -14.73 -10.86 -9.58
N GLU A 59 -15.94 -10.93 -10.12
CA GLU A 59 -16.31 -11.97 -11.07
C GLU A 59 -15.63 -11.72 -12.43
N PRO A 60 -14.81 -12.67 -12.94
CA PRO A 60 -14.22 -12.55 -14.27
C PRO A 60 -15.29 -12.73 -15.35
N LEU A 61 -15.13 -12.04 -16.47
CA LEU A 61 -15.97 -12.24 -17.65
C LEU A 61 -15.68 -13.63 -18.26
N PRO A 62 -16.61 -14.22 -19.04
CA PRO A 62 -16.46 -15.59 -19.56
C PRO A 62 -15.19 -15.86 -20.39
N ARG A 63 -14.54 -14.82 -20.93
CA ARG A 63 -13.32 -14.90 -21.74
C ARG A 63 -12.05 -14.52 -20.96
N GLU A 64 -12.19 -14.06 -19.72
CA GLU A 64 -11.07 -13.72 -18.86
C GLU A 64 -10.54 -14.96 -18.15
N GLN A 65 -9.24 -14.95 -17.85
CA GLN A 65 -8.66 -15.98 -17.00
C GLN A 65 -9.22 -15.88 -15.57
N SER A 66 -9.14 -16.98 -14.82
CA SER A 66 -9.46 -16.96 -13.40
C SER A 66 -8.61 -15.93 -12.65
N ILE A 67 -9.22 -15.27 -11.67
CA ILE A 67 -8.57 -14.24 -10.86
C ILE A 67 -7.50 -14.92 -9.99
N LYS A 68 -6.23 -14.57 -10.23
CA LYS A 68 -5.08 -15.06 -9.45
C LYS A 68 -4.68 -14.12 -8.31
N GLU A 69 -5.06 -12.85 -8.42
CA GLU A 69 -4.79 -11.82 -7.43
C GLU A 69 -6.01 -10.92 -7.27
N ALA A 70 -6.40 -10.66 -6.02
CA ALA A 70 -7.42 -9.67 -5.68
C ALA A 70 -6.99 -9.01 -4.38
N TYR A 71 -6.72 -7.71 -4.42
CA TYR A 71 -6.17 -6.99 -3.27
C TYR A 71 -6.43 -5.49 -3.33
N ILE A 72 -6.30 -4.87 -2.17
CA ILE A 72 -6.19 -3.43 -2.02
C ILE A 72 -4.85 -3.13 -1.36
N ARG A 73 -4.05 -2.25 -1.97
CA ARG A 73 -2.76 -1.83 -1.42
C ARG A 73 -2.81 -0.33 -1.14
N PHE A 74 -2.76 0.04 0.12
CA PHE A 74 -2.61 1.41 0.56
C PHE A 74 -1.12 1.74 0.67
N VAL A 75 -0.73 2.85 0.04
CA VAL A 75 0.65 3.33 0.03
C VAL A 75 0.71 4.63 0.79
N PHE A 76 1.45 4.63 1.89
CA PHE A 76 1.69 5.77 2.73
C PHE A 76 3.07 6.35 2.44
N THR A 77 3.22 7.65 2.58
CA THR A 77 4.49 8.33 2.62
C THR A 77 4.78 8.85 4.02
N PHE A 78 6.04 8.74 4.40
CA PHE A 78 6.59 9.29 5.63
C PHE A 78 7.45 10.50 5.29
N ASP A 79 7.36 11.53 6.12
CA ASP A 79 8.35 12.59 6.07
C ASP A 79 9.67 12.15 6.72
N LYS A 80 10.70 13.00 6.60
CA LYS A 80 12.02 12.69 7.15
C LYS A 80 11.98 12.43 8.66
N SER A 81 11.24 13.26 9.41
CA SER A 81 11.17 13.15 10.88
C SER A 81 10.49 11.85 11.32
N GLU A 82 9.54 11.36 10.54
CA GLU A 82 8.86 10.09 10.77
C GLU A 82 9.75 8.91 10.42
N MET A 83 10.50 9.01 9.33
CA MET A 83 11.48 7.99 8.97
C MET A 83 12.59 7.85 10.00
N GLU A 84 13.02 8.93 10.65
CA GLU A 84 13.96 8.85 11.78
C GLU A 84 13.37 8.05 12.96
N LYS A 85 12.07 8.19 13.24
CA LYS A 85 11.38 7.40 14.28
C LYS A 85 11.29 5.92 13.88
N VAL A 86 11.00 5.64 12.61
CA VAL A 86 11.00 4.26 12.10
C VAL A 86 12.40 3.65 12.25
N TYR A 87 13.44 4.39 11.85
CA TYR A 87 14.81 3.93 11.96
C TYR A 87 15.22 3.64 13.40
N SER A 88 14.86 4.49 14.36
CA SER A 88 15.20 4.26 15.77
C SER A 88 14.55 3.00 16.35
N ILE A 89 13.35 2.63 15.88
CA ILE A 89 12.67 1.37 16.24
C ILE A 89 13.35 0.15 15.59
N LEU A 90 13.87 0.30 14.36
CA LEU A 90 14.51 -0.79 13.61
C LEU A 90 15.96 -1.01 14.03
N LYS A 91 16.70 0.04 14.37
CA LYS A 91 18.12 -0.01 14.76
C LYS A 91 18.45 -1.09 15.80
N PRO A 92 17.72 -1.25 16.92
CA PRO A 92 18.02 -2.29 17.90
C PRO A 92 17.72 -3.72 17.42
N LYS A 93 16.88 -3.87 16.38
CA LYS A 93 16.56 -5.18 15.77
C LYS A 93 17.57 -5.60 14.71
N MET A 94 18.51 -4.73 14.35
CA MET A 94 19.55 -5.04 13.37
C MET A 94 20.61 -5.97 13.98
N LEU A 95 20.91 -7.06 13.27
CA LEU A 95 21.95 -8.02 13.67
C LEU A 95 23.36 -7.43 13.61
N SER A 96 23.59 -6.44 12.75
CA SER A 96 24.89 -5.79 12.59
C SER A 96 25.11 -4.71 13.65
N LYS A 97 26.22 -4.78 14.38
CA LYS A 97 26.69 -3.70 15.26
C LYS A 97 27.31 -2.52 14.50
N LYS A 98 27.68 -2.73 13.23
CA LYS A 98 28.28 -1.69 12.37
C LYS A 98 27.20 -0.98 11.56
N THR A 99 26.33 -0.25 12.24
CA THR A 99 25.21 0.48 11.58
C THR A 99 25.68 1.72 10.82
N ASP A 100 26.82 2.28 11.22
CA ASP A 100 27.41 3.48 10.62
C ASP A 100 28.42 3.16 9.50
N ALA A 101 28.65 1.88 9.23
CA ALA A 101 29.51 1.47 8.12
C ALA A 101 28.77 1.61 6.78
N PRO A 102 29.47 1.98 5.69
CA PRO A 102 28.92 1.91 4.34
C PRO A 102 28.48 0.49 4.00
N LEU A 103 27.26 0.33 3.48
CA LEU A 103 26.71 -0.97 3.08
C LEU A 103 26.65 -1.13 1.58
N LEU A 104 26.31 -0.05 0.90
CA LEU A 104 26.06 -0.04 -0.53
C LEU A 104 26.48 1.28 -1.13
N THR A 105 26.86 1.23 -2.40
CA THR A 105 27.19 2.42 -3.18
C THR A 105 26.07 2.64 -4.18
N LYS A 106 25.47 3.83 -4.18
CA LYS A 106 24.47 4.24 -5.16
C LYS A 106 24.91 5.55 -5.79
N SER A 107 25.06 5.55 -7.12
CA SER A 107 25.52 6.73 -7.89
C SER A 107 26.83 7.34 -7.34
N GLY A 108 27.79 6.50 -6.98
CA GLY A 108 29.09 6.93 -6.42
C GLY A 108 29.07 7.36 -4.94
N LYS A 109 27.88 7.51 -4.33
CA LYS A 109 27.76 7.81 -2.89
C LYS A 109 27.71 6.51 -2.07
N LYS A 110 28.58 6.41 -1.07
CA LYS A 110 28.53 5.37 -0.04
C LYS A 110 27.37 5.66 0.91
N LEU A 111 26.47 4.71 1.07
CA LEU A 111 25.27 4.82 1.91
C LEU A 111 25.38 3.89 3.11
N THR A 112 25.09 4.41 4.29
CA THR A 112 24.93 3.65 5.54
C THR A 112 23.54 3.00 5.61
N TYR A 113 23.27 2.23 6.68
CA TYR A 113 21.92 1.67 6.90
C TYR A 113 20.90 2.80 7.05
N HIS A 114 21.29 3.83 7.80
CA HIS A 114 20.49 5.02 8.02
C HIS A 114 20.14 5.70 6.69
N ASP A 115 21.14 5.99 5.87
CA ASP A 115 20.93 6.63 4.56
C ASP A 115 20.00 5.80 3.67
N PHE A 116 20.19 4.49 3.65
CA PHE A 116 19.35 3.59 2.85
C PHE A 116 17.90 3.56 3.34
N CYS A 117 17.69 3.48 4.66
CA CYS A 117 16.35 3.56 5.25
C CYS A 117 15.67 4.89 4.90
N LEU A 118 16.38 6.02 4.97
CA LEU A 118 15.82 7.33 4.61
C LEU A 118 15.44 7.45 3.12
N LEU A 119 16.07 6.67 2.23
CA LEU A 119 15.67 6.59 0.82
C LEU A 119 14.37 5.79 0.60
N ARG A 120 13.92 5.06 1.61
CA ARG A 120 12.68 4.25 1.58
C ARG A 120 11.67 4.86 2.52
N ASN A 121 10.93 5.85 2.02
CA ASN A 121 9.97 6.60 2.81
C ASN A 121 8.51 6.20 2.54
N GLU A 122 8.28 5.01 1.99
CA GLU A 122 6.94 4.49 1.75
C GLU A 122 6.63 3.33 2.69
N GLY A 123 5.40 3.29 3.20
CA GLY A 123 4.86 2.17 3.96
C GLY A 123 3.69 1.57 3.22
N LEU A 124 3.59 0.24 3.23
CA LEU A 124 2.54 -0.47 2.50
C LEU A 124 1.60 -1.15 3.49
N TYR A 125 0.30 -1.02 3.27
CA TYR A 125 -0.71 -1.80 3.95
C TYR A 125 -1.50 -2.57 2.91
N HIS A 126 -1.47 -3.89 3.02
CA HIS A 126 -2.02 -4.80 2.05
C HIS A 126 -3.26 -5.49 2.63
N VAL A 127 -4.35 -5.43 1.88
CA VAL A 127 -5.58 -6.17 2.15
C VAL A 127 -5.71 -7.17 1.02
N ASP A 128 -5.41 -8.42 1.32
CA ASP A 128 -5.56 -9.54 0.39
C ASP A 128 -6.99 -10.05 0.49
N ILE A 129 -7.73 -9.96 -0.61
CA ILE A 129 -9.15 -10.36 -0.66
C ILE A 129 -9.27 -11.89 -0.75
N LEU A 130 -8.33 -12.55 -1.41
CA LEU A 130 -8.34 -14.02 -1.57
C LEU A 130 -8.10 -14.71 -0.23
N THR A 131 -7.11 -14.24 0.53
CA THR A 131 -6.81 -14.79 1.86
C THR A 131 -7.60 -14.13 2.98
N GLN A 132 -8.34 -13.06 2.68
CA GLN A 132 -9.11 -12.23 3.61
C GLN A 132 -8.27 -11.63 4.74
N LYS A 133 -6.96 -11.47 4.52
CA LYS A 133 -6.02 -10.98 5.53
C LYS A 133 -5.61 -9.56 5.24
N LYS A 134 -5.38 -8.83 6.32
CA LYS A 134 -4.76 -7.52 6.28
C LYS A 134 -3.39 -7.59 6.93
N SER A 135 -2.39 -7.01 6.27
CA SER A 135 -1.04 -6.97 6.81
C SER A 135 -0.30 -5.70 6.37
N PRO A 136 0.49 -5.10 7.28
CA PRO A 136 1.55 -4.21 6.84
C PRO A 136 2.56 -5.01 6.00
N THR A 137 3.03 -4.42 4.91
CA THR A 137 4.07 -4.99 4.03
C THR A 137 5.21 -3.98 3.87
N CYS A 138 6.41 -4.49 3.61
CA CYS A 138 7.64 -3.71 3.49
C CYS A 138 8.09 -3.62 2.02
#